data_AF-A0A9D7N2K8-F1
#
_entry.id   AF-A0A9D7N2K8-F1
#
_cell.length_a   1.000
_cell.length_b   1.000
_cell.length_c   1.000
_cell.angle_alpha   90.00
_cell.angle_beta   90.00
_cell.angle_gamma   90.00
#
_symmetry.space_group_name_H-M   'P 1'
#
loop_
_entity.id
_entity.type
_entity.pdbx_description
1 polymer ?
#
loop_
_entity_poly.entity_id
_entity_poly.type
_entity_poly.pdbx_seq_one_letter_code
_entity_poly.pdbx_strand_id
1 'polypeptide(L)'
;MLARLSLALGSLLLGAGLAHAADLVVGPVGSGAPYTSIGAAVAAASPGDRVLVRSGVYFEHVVVSKPIELIGAGSSTTVIQSFPANAPLPALFPPLGITAIAAGQRAVVRGFRLQVPSVFRVLQYPYTMAYALGCAGRIEISDLHVEAGNLLTAGASTGGLVLVRDCAQVVMDGVKALGASLPNSNGTEGISGLYVERSRLWISRCDLAGSSPGGRSNGASGEAGSGLRAIDSEVQLARTRLVGAGGAARTTALAEPGGPGLEARGSSIVVHGGDGAAIVGADARETLFLLYYIYGSGGHAIEADAGSSVVLAPDVQLLAGAPSANLPGGQAISAASGASVSTLPERAPSLAFLPQIGALGSTSTVQYQGQPGSLHARFLSFASGNALALPGIEGALLLDLLTFFYVETVTLDGLGQATSFAPIPADPLLTGLSLVEQTVQWSPLGLRFGPPALKSIGY
;
A
#
# COMPACT_ATOMS: atom_id res chain seq x y z
N MET A 1 36.83 24.49 64.05
CA MET A 1 37.35 24.22 62.70
C MET A 1 36.63 22.99 62.18
N LEU A 2 35.55 23.11 61.38
CA LEU A 2 35.58 23.24 59.91
C LEU A 2 36.37 22.06 59.30
N ALA A 3 35.75 21.12 58.58
CA ALA A 3 35.17 21.39 57.28
C ALA A 3 33.95 20.51 56.95
N ARG A 4 32.96 21.17 56.34
CA ARG A 4 31.79 20.60 55.67
C ARG A 4 32.22 19.96 54.36
N LEU A 5 31.81 18.71 54.13
CA LEU A 5 31.95 18.04 52.83
C LEU A 5 30.81 18.52 51.93
N SER A 6 31.10 19.50 51.07
CA SER A 6 30.13 20.08 50.15
C SER A 6 29.92 19.16 48.94
N LEU A 7 28.65 18.81 48.69
CA LEU A 7 28.13 18.25 47.45
C LEU A 7 28.65 19.03 46.22
N ALA A 8 29.18 18.32 45.23
CA ALA A 8 29.27 18.79 43.86
C ALA A 8 28.56 17.78 42.95
N LEU A 9 27.22 17.77 43.01
CA LEU A 9 26.41 17.13 41.99
C LEU A 9 26.30 18.13 40.83
N GLY A 10 27.30 18.08 39.93
CA GLY A 10 27.31 18.86 38.70
C GLY A 10 26.19 18.39 37.78
N SER A 11 25.12 19.18 37.75
CA SER A 11 23.99 19.09 36.83
C SER A 11 24.44 19.13 35.37
N LEU A 12 24.50 17.95 34.74
CA LEU A 12 24.56 17.81 33.29
C LEU A 12 23.13 17.85 32.73
N LEU A 13 22.50 19.02 32.78
CA LEU A 13 21.30 19.32 31.99
C LEU A 13 21.77 19.63 30.57
N LEU A 14 22.11 18.59 29.79
CA LEU A 14 22.05 18.71 28.34
C LEU A 14 20.57 18.88 28.00
N GLY A 15 20.21 20.10 27.57
CA GLY A 15 18.90 20.40 27.03
C GLY A 15 18.63 19.55 25.79
N ALA A 16 18.04 18.38 26.00
CA ALA A 16 17.10 17.86 25.04
C ALA A 16 15.90 18.81 25.10
N GLY A 17 15.90 19.82 24.21
CA GLY A 17 14.67 20.56 23.95
C GLY A 17 13.59 19.52 23.69
N LEU A 18 12.51 19.56 24.47
CA LEU A 18 11.28 18.83 24.13
C LEU A 18 10.94 19.28 22.71
N ALA A 19 11.28 18.46 21.71
CA ALA A 19 10.89 18.71 20.35
C ALA A 19 9.37 18.55 20.34
N HIS A 20 8.68 19.67 20.49
CA HIS A 20 7.24 19.72 20.33
C HIS A 20 6.99 19.46 18.86
N ALA A 21 6.33 18.35 18.54
CA ALA A 21 5.81 18.11 17.20
C ALA A 21 4.93 19.30 16.81
N ALA A 22 5.35 20.07 15.81
CA ALA A 22 4.61 21.22 15.33
C ALA A 22 3.66 20.80 14.20
N ASP A 23 2.50 21.47 14.14
CA ASP A 23 1.57 21.32 13.03
C ASP A 23 1.84 22.42 11.99
N LEU A 24 2.35 22.01 10.82
CA LEU A 24 2.56 22.88 9.66
C LEU A 24 1.36 22.75 8.73
N VAL A 25 0.57 23.81 8.62
CA VAL A 25 -0.65 23.81 7.80
C VAL A 25 -0.36 24.29 6.38
N VAL A 26 -0.75 23.48 5.41
CA VAL A 26 -0.70 23.76 3.97
C VAL A 26 -2.12 23.95 3.45
N GLY A 27 -2.31 24.94 2.57
CA GLY A 27 -3.59 25.16 1.92
C GLY A 27 -3.45 25.87 0.57
N PRO A 28 -4.48 25.84 -0.29
CA PRO A 28 -4.45 26.59 -1.53
C PRO A 28 -4.25 28.09 -1.31
N VAL A 29 -3.80 28.80 -2.34
CA VAL A 29 -3.64 30.26 -2.31
C VAL A 29 -4.96 30.92 -1.89
N GLY A 30 -4.90 31.82 -0.92
CA GLY A 30 -6.08 32.51 -0.37
C GLY A 30 -6.79 31.76 0.75
N SER A 31 -6.36 30.55 1.13
CA SER A 31 -6.96 29.80 2.24
C SER A 31 -6.57 30.32 3.64
N GLY A 32 -5.59 31.22 3.74
CA GLY A 32 -5.01 31.68 5.01
C GLY A 32 -4.08 30.67 5.69
N ALA A 33 -3.72 29.57 5.02
CA ALA A 33 -2.69 28.65 5.50
C ALA A 33 -1.29 29.31 5.46
N PRO A 34 -0.40 29.05 6.43
CA PRO A 34 0.97 29.57 6.44
C PRO A 34 1.81 29.12 5.23
N TYR A 35 1.54 27.91 4.72
CA TYR A 35 2.20 27.37 3.54
C TYR A 35 1.21 27.18 2.40
N THR A 36 1.63 27.49 1.18
CA THR A 36 0.87 27.25 -0.06
C THR A 36 1.42 26.09 -0.90
N SER A 37 2.54 25.51 -0.47
CA SER A 37 3.19 24.34 -1.09
C SER A 37 3.44 23.28 -0.02
N ILE A 38 3.15 22.03 -0.38
CA ILE A 38 3.43 20.86 0.45
C ILE A 38 4.94 20.69 0.62
N GLY A 39 5.70 20.79 -0.48
CA GLY A 39 7.16 20.69 -0.46
C GLY A 39 7.82 21.73 0.45
N ALA A 40 7.31 22.97 0.46
CA ALA A 40 7.80 24.02 1.35
C ALA A 40 7.58 23.68 2.83
N ALA A 41 6.39 23.15 3.19
CA ALA A 41 6.12 22.72 4.56
C ALA A 41 6.96 21.50 4.96
N VAL A 42 7.12 20.50 4.07
CA VAL A 42 7.99 19.33 4.31
C VAL A 42 9.45 19.77 4.49
N ALA A 43 9.92 20.76 3.73
CA ALA A 43 11.26 21.31 3.88
C ALA A 43 11.44 22.05 5.21
N ALA A 44 10.43 22.78 5.69
CA ALA A 44 10.44 23.48 6.97
C ALA A 44 10.25 22.57 8.19
N ALA A 45 9.57 21.43 8.02
CA ALA A 45 9.27 20.50 9.10
C ALA A 45 10.54 19.92 9.74
N SER A 46 10.52 19.81 11.06
CA SER A 46 11.49 19.10 11.89
C SER A 46 11.07 17.63 12.09
N PRO A 47 12.01 16.73 12.42
CA PRO A 47 11.67 15.37 12.85
C PRO A 47 10.57 15.37 13.93
N GLY A 48 9.50 14.59 13.71
CA GLY A 48 8.34 14.50 14.60
C GLY A 48 7.20 15.45 14.24
N ASP A 49 7.41 16.45 13.38
CA ASP A 49 6.37 17.39 12.97
C ASP A 49 5.30 16.73 12.08
N ARG A 50 4.16 17.41 12.01
CA ARG A 50 3.01 17.02 11.20
C ARG A 50 2.77 18.08 10.15
N VAL A 51 2.65 17.67 8.89
CA VAL A 51 2.27 18.52 7.76
C VAL A 51 0.82 18.23 7.42
N LEU A 52 -0.07 19.15 7.78
CA LEU A 52 -1.51 19.04 7.59
C LEU A 52 -1.92 19.78 6.32
N VAL A 53 -2.38 19.05 5.32
CA VAL A 53 -2.69 19.55 3.99
C VAL A 53 -4.20 19.64 3.81
N ARG A 54 -4.71 20.86 3.66
CA ARG A 54 -6.13 21.11 3.41
C ARG A 54 -6.53 20.59 2.03
N SER A 55 -7.82 20.34 1.86
CA SER A 55 -8.39 19.98 0.57
C SER A 55 -7.99 20.96 -0.53
N GLY A 56 -7.69 20.42 -1.71
CA GLY A 56 -7.15 21.19 -2.82
C GLY A 56 -6.36 20.35 -3.81
N VAL A 57 -5.92 21.01 -4.88
CA VAL A 57 -5.04 20.43 -5.91
C VAL A 57 -3.68 21.11 -5.83
N TYR A 58 -2.63 20.32 -5.65
CA TYR A 58 -1.26 20.77 -5.47
C TYR A 58 -0.40 20.27 -6.62
N PHE A 59 0.19 21.18 -7.38
CA PHE A 59 1.02 20.85 -8.54
C PHE A 59 2.48 20.68 -8.14
N GLU A 60 2.81 19.54 -7.54
CA GLU A 60 4.07 19.35 -6.84
C GLU A 60 4.64 17.93 -7.01
N HIS A 61 5.95 17.81 -6.77
CA HIS A 61 6.63 16.57 -6.45
C HIS A 61 7.03 16.63 -4.98
N VAL A 62 6.45 15.77 -4.16
CA VAL A 62 6.65 15.76 -2.71
C VAL A 62 7.56 14.60 -2.34
N VAL A 63 8.71 14.90 -1.73
CA VAL A 63 9.63 13.90 -1.19
C VAL A 63 9.68 14.02 0.33
N VAL A 64 9.23 12.97 1.02
CA VAL A 64 9.34 12.83 2.47
C VAL A 64 10.65 12.09 2.78
N SER A 65 11.64 12.83 3.27
CA SER A 65 12.96 12.30 3.67
C SER A 65 13.28 12.50 5.15
N LYS A 66 12.26 12.84 5.94
CA LYS A 66 12.34 13.09 7.38
C LYS A 66 11.24 12.28 8.08
N PRO A 67 11.40 11.98 9.38
CA PRO A 67 10.36 11.29 10.12
C PRO A 67 9.23 12.24 10.52
N ILE A 68 8.37 12.54 9.56
CA ILE A 68 7.23 13.44 9.72
C ILE A 68 5.94 12.69 9.37
N GLU A 69 4.81 13.27 9.76
CA GLU A 69 3.49 12.82 9.31
C GLU A 69 2.96 13.77 8.24
N LEU A 70 2.81 13.31 7.00
CA LEU A 70 2.19 14.05 5.91
C LEU A 70 0.72 13.61 5.78
N ILE A 71 -0.20 14.51 6.09
CA ILE A 71 -1.62 14.21 6.30
C ILE A 71 -2.48 15.11 5.42
N GLY A 72 -3.16 14.53 4.43
CA GLY A 72 -4.20 15.22 3.67
C GLY A 72 -5.58 15.13 4.33
N ALA A 73 -6.50 15.99 3.91
CA ALA A 73 -7.91 15.98 4.32
C ALA A 73 -8.72 14.77 3.78
N GLY A 74 -8.06 13.82 3.13
CA GLY A 74 -8.63 12.60 2.55
C GLY A 74 -8.37 12.50 1.05
N SER A 75 -8.20 11.27 0.55
CA SER A 75 -7.90 11.01 -0.87
C SER A 75 -8.98 11.52 -1.81
N SER A 76 -10.22 11.65 -1.34
CA SER A 76 -11.31 12.22 -2.13
C SER A 76 -11.16 13.71 -2.42
N THR A 77 -10.46 14.47 -1.57
CA THR A 77 -10.42 15.94 -1.59
C THR A 77 -9.03 16.56 -1.70
N THR A 78 -7.96 15.81 -1.41
CA THR A 78 -6.57 16.31 -1.43
C THR A 78 -5.80 15.63 -2.55
N VAL A 79 -5.46 16.39 -3.59
CA VAL A 79 -4.85 15.87 -4.81
C VAL A 79 -3.43 16.40 -4.96
N ILE A 80 -2.45 15.51 -5.11
CA ILE A 80 -1.11 15.84 -5.59
C ILE A 80 -1.07 15.50 -7.08
N GLN A 81 -0.83 16.51 -7.89
CA GLN A 81 -0.78 16.40 -9.34
C GLN A 81 0.62 16.72 -9.85
N SER A 82 1.22 15.83 -10.63
CA SER A 82 2.63 15.98 -11.05
C SER A 82 2.92 17.23 -11.89
N PHE A 83 1.95 17.70 -12.68
CA PHE A 83 2.09 18.89 -13.52
C PHE A 83 0.72 19.44 -13.96
N PRO A 84 0.61 20.76 -14.22
CA PRO A 84 -0.55 21.30 -14.91
C PRO A 84 -0.57 20.76 -16.35
N ALA A 85 -1.75 20.50 -16.92
CA ALA A 85 -1.92 19.84 -18.22
C ALA A 85 -1.12 20.47 -19.40
N ASN A 86 -0.64 21.71 -19.24
CA ASN A 86 0.07 22.50 -20.25
C ASN A 86 1.55 22.78 -19.91
N ALA A 87 2.16 22.09 -18.94
CA ALA A 87 3.56 22.32 -18.58
C ALA A 87 4.56 21.87 -19.67
N PRO A 88 5.65 22.63 -19.93
CA PRO A 88 6.73 22.20 -20.81
C PRO A 88 7.55 21.04 -20.20
N LEU A 89 7.88 20.03 -21.01
CA LEU A 89 8.73 18.86 -20.65
C LEU A 89 10.17 19.33 -20.33
N PRO A 90 10.85 18.81 -19.27
CA PRO A 90 11.34 17.43 -19.31
C PRO A 90 11.32 16.64 -17.98
N ALA A 91 10.64 17.10 -16.92
CA ALA A 91 10.84 16.51 -15.60
C ALA A 91 9.53 15.94 -15.02
N LEU A 92 9.13 14.77 -15.52
CA LEU A 92 8.11 13.99 -14.84
C LEU A 92 8.73 13.33 -13.62
N PHE A 93 8.38 13.85 -12.46
CA PHE A 93 8.67 13.22 -11.20
C PHE A 93 7.41 12.47 -10.72
N PRO A 94 7.56 11.29 -10.09
CA PRO A 94 6.47 10.68 -9.35
C PRO A 94 5.93 11.72 -8.36
N PRO A 95 4.62 11.96 -8.24
CA PRO A 95 4.12 13.03 -7.37
C PRO A 95 4.45 12.84 -5.89
N LEU A 96 4.67 11.60 -5.43
CA LEU A 96 4.98 11.30 -4.04
C LEU A 96 6.15 10.31 -3.90
N GLY A 97 7.12 10.66 -3.07
CA GLY A 97 8.26 9.82 -2.70
C GLY A 97 8.49 9.80 -1.20
N ILE A 98 8.91 8.64 -0.67
CA ILE A 98 9.38 8.45 0.70
C ILE A 98 10.79 7.83 0.61
N THR A 99 11.79 8.47 1.21
CA THR A 99 13.19 8.03 1.06
C THR A 99 13.97 8.21 2.34
N ALA A 100 15.01 7.39 2.51
CA ALA A 100 16.06 7.61 3.51
C ALA A 100 15.57 7.76 4.96
N ILE A 101 14.44 7.15 5.32
CA ILE A 101 13.98 7.12 6.72
C ILE A 101 14.91 6.19 7.49
N ALA A 102 15.60 6.72 8.50
CA ALA A 102 16.63 5.98 9.23
C ALA A 102 16.04 4.93 10.18
N ALA A 103 16.86 3.96 10.59
CA ALA A 103 16.45 2.96 11.57
C ALA A 103 15.94 3.62 12.87
N GLY A 104 14.86 3.08 13.44
CA GLY A 104 14.20 3.64 14.62
C GLY A 104 13.27 4.82 14.34
N GLN A 105 13.35 5.43 13.15
CA GLN A 105 12.48 6.51 12.73
C GLN A 105 11.20 6.01 12.05
N ARG A 106 10.21 6.90 11.90
CA ARG A 106 8.90 6.63 11.30
C ARG A 106 8.47 7.78 10.39
N ALA A 107 7.96 7.47 9.20
CA ALA A 107 7.29 8.43 8.33
C ALA A 107 5.87 7.94 8.01
N VAL A 108 4.94 8.87 7.96
CA VAL A 108 3.53 8.60 7.66
C VAL A 108 3.11 9.42 6.45
N VAL A 109 2.42 8.79 5.50
CA VAL A 109 1.73 9.50 4.42
C VAL A 109 0.29 9.03 4.33
N ARG A 110 -0.67 9.96 4.32
CA ARG A 110 -2.08 9.57 4.27
C ARG A 110 -3.02 10.59 3.66
N GLY A 111 -4.14 10.12 3.14
CA GLY A 111 -5.25 10.98 2.74
C GLY A 111 -4.98 11.76 1.47
N PHE A 112 -4.35 11.14 0.48
CA PHE A 112 -3.99 11.78 -0.80
C PHE A 112 -4.50 10.99 -2.00
N ARG A 113 -4.97 11.70 -3.01
CA ARG A 113 -5.04 11.19 -4.38
C ARG A 113 -3.83 11.69 -5.16
N LEU A 114 -3.15 10.78 -5.82
CA LEU A 114 -2.10 11.07 -6.78
C LEU A 114 -2.69 10.98 -8.17
N GLN A 115 -2.61 12.08 -8.91
CA GLN A 115 -3.22 12.17 -10.22
C GLN A 115 -2.20 12.64 -11.25
N VAL A 116 -2.22 12.01 -12.41
CA VAL A 116 -1.59 12.56 -13.61
C VAL A 116 -2.68 12.77 -14.65
N PRO A 117 -2.85 14.00 -15.18
CA PRO A 117 -3.83 14.24 -16.23
C PRO A 117 -3.47 13.39 -17.46
N SER A 118 -4.49 12.85 -18.13
CA SER A 118 -4.30 12.16 -19.41
C SER A 118 -3.63 13.10 -20.40
N VAL A 119 -2.39 12.81 -20.78
CA VAL A 119 -1.65 13.54 -21.81
C VAL A 119 -1.22 12.59 -22.90
N PHE A 120 -1.53 12.95 -24.15
CA PHE A 120 -1.01 12.26 -25.34
C PHE A 120 0.46 12.64 -25.56
N ARG A 121 1.36 12.19 -24.69
CA ARG A 121 2.80 12.50 -24.76
C ARG A 121 3.61 11.26 -24.43
N VAL A 122 4.70 11.04 -25.17
CA VAL A 122 5.60 9.89 -25.03
C VAL A 122 6.47 10.06 -23.78
N LEU A 123 6.31 9.18 -22.79
CA LEU A 123 7.13 9.13 -21.58
C LEU A 123 8.21 8.06 -21.74
N GLN A 124 9.46 8.42 -21.49
CA GLN A 124 10.63 7.54 -21.70
C GLN A 124 11.08 6.81 -20.42
N TYR A 125 10.29 6.82 -19.35
CA TYR A 125 10.71 6.38 -18.00
C TYR A 125 9.65 5.50 -17.32
N PRO A 126 10.06 4.65 -16.35
CA PRO A 126 9.12 3.84 -15.57
C PRO A 126 8.08 4.72 -14.91
N TYR A 127 6.81 4.36 -15.11
CA TYR A 127 5.68 5.16 -14.66
C TYR A 127 5.28 4.77 -13.24
N THR A 128 6.07 5.26 -12.28
CA THR A 128 5.79 5.14 -10.85
C THR A 128 5.15 6.44 -10.35
N MET A 129 4.07 6.29 -9.58
CA MET A 129 3.27 7.40 -9.03
C MET A 129 3.61 7.68 -7.57
N ALA A 130 3.81 6.61 -6.80
CA ALA A 130 4.28 6.68 -5.42
C ALA A 130 5.48 5.74 -5.25
N TYR A 131 6.50 6.17 -4.51
CA TYR A 131 7.61 5.29 -4.18
C TYR A 131 8.04 5.37 -2.72
N ALA A 132 8.51 4.24 -2.19
CA ALA A 132 9.27 4.14 -0.96
C ALA A 132 10.60 3.44 -1.27
N LEU A 133 11.73 4.11 -1.03
CA LEU A 133 13.05 3.61 -1.43
C LEU A 133 14.05 3.70 -0.27
N GLY A 134 14.75 2.61 0.01
CA GLY A 134 15.93 2.60 0.88
C GLY A 134 15.64 3.07 2.31
N CYS A 135 14.53 2.62 2.90
CA CYS A 135 14.10 3.06 4.22
C CYS A 135 14.39 1.98 5.27
N ALA A 136 15.32 2.26 6.17
CA ALA A 136 15.63 1.39 7.31
C ALA A 136 14.63 1.57 8.47
N GLY A 137 13.94 2.72 8.51
CA GLY A 137 12.83 2.99 9.42
C GLY A 137 11.49 2.49 8.91
N ARG A 138 10.45 2.81 9.68
CA ARG A 138 9.07 2.36 9.42
C ARG A 138 8.33 3.34 8.55
N ILE A 139 7.56 2.83 7.59
CA ILE A 139 6.70 3.63 6.72
C ILE A 139 5.25 3.20 6.92
N GLU A 140 4.36 4.16 7.08
CA GLU A 140 2.91 3.93 7.14
C GLU A 140 2.23 4.72 6.02
N ILE A 141 1.46 4.02 5.18
CA ILE A 141 0.70 4.60 4.08
C ILE A 141 -0.77 4.23 4.26
N SER A 142 -1.66 5.23 4.28
CA SER A 142 -3.10 4.96 4.38
C SER A 142 -3.95 5.91 3.56
N ASP A 143 -5.11 5.47 3.09
CA ASP A 143 -6.00 6.28 2.23
C ASP A 143 -5.23 6.98 1.09
N LEU A 144 -4.48 6.19 0.32
CA LEU A 144 -3.74 6.65 -0.85
C LEU A 144 -4.45 6.16 -2.11
N HIS A 145 -4.88 7.06 -2.97
CA HIS A 145 -5.49 6.71 -4.25
C HIS A 145 -4.59 7.13 -5.40
N VAL A 146 -4.20 6.18 -6.25
CA VAL A 146 -3.39 6.44 -7.44
C VAL A 146 -4.25 6.33 -8.67
N GLU A 147 -4.45 7.46 -9.35
CA GLU A 147 -5.14 7.56 -10.63
C GLU A 147 -4.11 7.82 -11.74
N ALA A 148 -3.71 6.74 -12.41
CA ALA A 148 -2.88 6.83 -13.59
C ALA A 148 -3.72 7.32 -14.79
N GLY A 149 -3.42 8.51 -15.31
CA GLY A 149 -4.00 8.97 -16.57
C GLY A 149 -3.57 8.10 -17.76
N ASN A 150 -4.26 8.23 -18.89
CA ASN A 150 -3.84 7.60 -20.14
C ASN A 150 -2.54 8.23 -20.61
N LEU A 151 -1.43 7.50 -20.50
CA LEU A 151 -0.11 7.97 -20.91
C LEU A 151 0.45 7.08 -21.99
N LEU A 152 1.11 7.72 -22.95
CA LEU A 152 1.88 7.02 -23.96
C LEU A 152 3.26 6.78 -23.35
N THR A 153 3.54 5.61 -22.78
CA THR A 153 4.92 5.25 -22.44
C THR A 153 5.64 4.75 -23.71
N ALA A 154 6.93 5.02 -23.83
CA ALA A 154 7.85 4.39 -24.77
C ALA A 154 9.03 3.81 -23.98
N GLY A 155 9.16 2.48 -23.99
CA GLY A 155 10.21 1.77 -23.27
C GLY A 155 9.66 0.63 -22.40
N ALA A 156 10.57 -0.23 -21.92
CA ALA A 156 10.29 -1.27 -20.95
C ALA A 156 10.08 -0.62 -19.58
N SER A 157 8.91 -0.80 -18.97
CA SER A 157 8.59 -0.30 -17.65
C SER A 157 8.55 -1.47 -16.67
N THR A 158 9.72 -1.90 -16.21
CA THR A 158 9.81 -2.74 -15.02
C THR A 158 9.55 -1.86 -13.79
N GLY A 159 8.39 -2.02 -13.15
CA GLY A 159 8.04 -1.26 -11.95
C GLY A 159 6.58 -1.39 -11.56
N GLY A 160 6.15 -0.52 -10.65
CA GLY A 160 4.76 -0.44 -10.18
C GLY A 160 4.24 0.99 -10.12
N LEU A 161 2.90 1.14 -10.18
CA LEU A 161 2.24 2.41 -9.87
C LEU A 161 2.64 2.87 -8.46
N VAL A 162 2.64 1.92 -7.53
CA VAL A 162 3.31 2.05 -6.23
C VAL A 162 4.54 1.15 -6.24
N LEU A 163 5.70 1.73 -5.91
CA LEU A 163 6.98 1.03 -5.83
C LEU A 163 7.49 1.03 -4.38
N VAL A 164 7.80 -0.14 -3.84
CA VAL A 164 8.49 -0.28 -2.54
C VAL A 164 9.75 -1.10 -2.75
N ARG A 165 10.90 -0.53 -2.46
CA ARG A 165 12.19 -1.20 -2.66
C ARG A 165 13.17 -0.89 -1.54
N ASP A 166 13.87 -1.92 -1.08
CA ASP A 166 14.90 -1.80 -0.03
C ASP A 166 14.35 -1.14 1.25
N CYS A 167 13.12 -1.50 1.63
CA CYS A 167 12.45 -0.98 2.83
C CYS A 167 12.32 -2.05 3.91
N ALA A 168 12.83 -1.75 5.10
CA ALA A 168 12.85 -2.69 6.22
C ALA A 168 11.45 -3.04 6.74
N GLN A 169 10.49 -2.09 6.69
CA GLN A 169 9.11 -2.31 7.12
C GLN A 169 8.18 -1.25 6.53
N VAL A 170 7.13 -1.69 5.84
CA VAL A 170 6.07 -0.81 5.32
C VAL A 170 4.70 -1.37 5.69
N VAL A 171 3.82 -0.52 6.21
CA VAL A 171 2.41 -0.82 6.46
C VAL A 171 1.56 -0.02 5.49
N MET A 172 0.67 -0.68 4.76
CA MET A 172 -0.25 -0.07 3.80
C MET A 172 -1.69 -0.44 4.14
N ASP A 173 -2.58 0.54 4.24
CA ASP A 173 -3.99 0.27 4.56
C ASP A 173 -4.96 1.19 3.81
N GLY A 174 -5.85 0.62 3.00
CA GLY A 174 -6.78 1.42 2.19
C GLY A 174 -6.11 2.07 0.97
N VAL A 175 -5.08 1.45 0.39
CA VAL A 175 -4.41 1.95 -0.82
C VAL A 175 -5.09 1.42 -2.08
N LYS A 176 -5.37 2.31 -3.02
CA LYS A 176 -5.95 1.98 -4.32
C LYS A 176 -4.97 2.37 -5.42
N ALA A 177 -4.38 1.38 -6.09
CA ALA A 177 -3.48 1.60 -7.22
C ALA A 177 -4.04 0.88 -8.45
N LEU A 178 -4.81 1.63 -9.24
CA LEU A 178 -5.61 1.07 -10.32
C LEU A 178 -4.95 1.35 -11.67
N GLY A 179 -4.34 0.32 -12.25
CA GLY A 179 -3.76 0.38 -13.58
C GLY A 179 -4.76 0.74 -14.66
N ALA A 180 -4.31 1.54 -15.62
CA ALA A 180 -5.08 1.85 -16.81
C ALA A 180 -4.84 0.77 -17.88
N SER A 181 -5.91 0.36 -18.57
CA SER A 181 -5.75 -0.25 -19.89
C SER A 181 -5.26 0.85 -20.83
N LEU A 182 -4.01 0.78 -21.29
CA LEU A 182 -3.45 1.79 -22.20
C LEU A 182 -3.59 1.32 -23.65
N PRO A 183 -4.72 1.58 -24.37
CA PRO A 183 -4.91 1.11 -25.74
C PRO A 183 -3.93 1.73 -26.75
N ASN A 184 -3.17 2.76 -26.35
CA ASN A 184 -2.34 3.55 -27.25
C ASN A 184 -0.87 3.68 -26.83
N SER A 185 -0.39 3.10 -25.73
CA SER A 185 1.03 3.25 -25.37
C SER A 185 1.93 2.43 -26.33
N ASN A 186 3.18 2.87 -26.47
CA ASN A 186 4.25 2.14 -27.15
C ASN A 186 5.10 1.35 -26.14
N GLY A 187 4.60 1.21 -24.89
CA GLY A 187 5.29 0.53 -23.81
C GLY A 187 5.40 -0.95 -24.11
N THR A 188 6.59 -1.52 -23.96
CA THR A 188 6.77 -2.96 -24.21
C THR A 188 6.23 -3.79 -23.05
N GLU A 189 6.21 -3.29 -21.81
CA GLU A 189 5.79 -4.07 -20.64
C GLU A 189 4.64 -3.39 -19.89
N GLY A 190 3.82 -4.20 -19.22
CA GLY A 190 2.83 -3.71 -18.28
C GLY A 190 3.44 -3.30 -16.94
N ILE A 191 2.70 -2.52 -16.16
CA ILE A 191 3.16 -1.97 -14.88
C ILE A 191 2.35 -2.60 -13.76
N SER A 192 3.00 -3.07 -12.70
CA SER A 192 2.28 -3.67 -11.57
C SER A 192 1.47 -2.62 -10.81
N GLY A 193 0.34 -3.02 -10.20
CA GLY A 193 -0.37 -2.13 -9.27
C GLY A 193 0.52 -1.76 -8.08
N LEU A 194 1.11 -2.79 -7.47
CA LEU A 194 2.15 -2.67 -6.45
C LEU A 194 3.36 -3.52 -6.85
N TYR A 195 4.54 -2.90 -6.87
CA TYR A 195 5.82 -3.56 -7.09
C TYR A 195 6.65 -3.50 -5.80
N VAL A 196 7.10 -4.66 -5.34
CA VAL A 196 7.81 -4.83 -4.07
C VAL A 196 9.11 -5.57 -4.30
N GLU A 197 10.21 -5.04 -3.78
CA GLU A 197 11.53 -5.65 -3.95
C GLU A 197 12.37 -5.53 -2.67
N ARG A 198 12.96 -6.64 -2.21
CA ARG A 198 13.81 -6.69 -1.00
C ARG A 198 13.21 -5.94 0.19
N SER A 199 11.91 -6.14 0.41
CA SER A 199 11.16 -5.36 1.41
C SER A 199 10.22 -6.25 2.23
N ARG A 200 9.79 -5.75 3.40
CA ARG A 200 8.77 -6.41 4.23
C ARG A 200 7.53 -5.54 4.37
N LEU A 201 6.38 -6.08 3.95
CA LEU A 201 5.13 -5.35 3.84
C LEU A 201 3.99 -6.02 4.60
N TRP A 202 3.16 -5.19 5.23
CA TRP A 202 1.85 -5.58 5.75
C TRP A 202 0.79 -4.71 5.08
N ILE A 203 -0.15 -5.35 4.40
CA ILE A 203 -1.11 -4.69 3.53
C ILE A 203 -2.53 -5.07 3.98
N SER A 204 -3.42 -4.09 4.09
CA SER A 204 -4.82 -4.33 4.38
C SER A 204 -5.73 -3.45 3.52
N ARG A 205 -6.92 -3.96 3.15
CA ARG A 205 -7.96 -3.20 2.45
C ARG A 205 -7.50 -2.46 1.19
N CYS A 206 -6.58 -3.06 0.45
CA CYS A 206 -6.05 -2.46 -0.77
C CYS A 206 -6.75 -2.99 -2.03
N ASP A 207 -6.76 -2.19 -3.09
CA ASP A 207 -7.20 -2.59 -4.43
C ASP A 207 -6.09 -2.26 -5.41
N LEU A 208 -5.43 -3.30 -5.92
CA LEU A 208 -4.19 -3.20 -6.66
C LEU A 208 -4.37 -3.88 -8.02
N ALA A 209 -4.37 -3.07 -9.08
CA ALA A 209 -4.55 -3.54 -10.44
C ALA A 209 -3.35 -3.17 -11.31
N GLY A 210 -2.83 -4.15 -12.05
CA GLY A 210 -1.80 -3.92 -13.04
C GLY A 210 -2.29 -3.10 -14.24
N SER A 211 -1.36 -2.57 -15.02
CA SER A 211 -1.61 -1.87 -16.28
C SER A 211 -1.19 -2.74 -17.47
N SER A 212 -1.98 -2.70 -18.54
CA SER A 212 -1.67 -3.44 -19.77
C SER A 212 -0.44 -2.85 -20.47
N PRO A 213 0.35 -3.69 -21.18
CA PRO A 213 1.39 -3.20 -22.06
C PRO A 213 0.77 -2.42 -23.22
N GLY A 214 1.58 -1.60 -23.87
CA GLY A 214 1.14 -0.70 -24.91
C GLY A 214 0.89 -1.39 -26.24
N GLY A 215 -0.33 -1.26 -26.77
CA GLY A 215 -0.75 -1.94 -27.99
C GLY A 215 -0.21 -1.39 -29.31
N ARG A 216 0.91 -0.64 -29.35
CA ARG A 216 1.49 -0.05 -30.59
C ARG A 216 2.90 -0.52 -30.95
N SER A 217 3.54 -1.40 -30.16
CA SER A 217 4.88 -1.90 -30.53
C SER A 217 4.80 -2.88 -31.70
N ASN A 218 5.62 -2.65 -32.74
CA ASN A 218 5.84 -3.60 -33.85
C ASN A 218 6.88 -4.69 -33.49
N GLY A 219 7.15 -4.90 -32.20
CA GLY A 219 8.11 -5.87 -31.66
C GLY A 219 7.54 -6.61 -30.46
N ALA A 220 8.27 -7.59 -29.93
CA ALA A 220 7.87 -8.40 -28.78
C ALA A 220 7.35 -7.52 -27.65
N SER A 221 6.05 -7.60 -27.41
CA SER A 221 5.40 -7.06 -26.22
C SER A 221 5.85 -7.91 -25.04
N GLY A 222 6.38 -7.28 -24.01
CA GLY A 222 6.65 -7.90 -22.71
C GLY A 222 5.39 -8.12 -21.88
N GLU A 223 5.60 -8.76 -20.74
CA GLU A 223 4.58 -9.26 -19.82
C GLU A 223 3.61 -8.16 -19.37
N ALA A 224 2.33 -8.51 -19.22
CA ALA A 224 1.35 -7.61 -18.66
C ALA A 224 1.51 -7.42 -17.14
N GLY A 225 1.10 -6.25 -16.65
CA GLY A 225 1.32 -5.87 -15.25
C GLY A 225 0.51 -6.70 -14.28
N SER A 226 1.15 -7.13 -13.20
CA SER A 226 0.52 -7.89 -12.12
C SER A 226 -0.23 -6.97 -11.13
N GLY A 227 -1.23 -7.48 -10.42
CA GLY A 227 -1.84 -6.71 -9.31
C GLY A 227 -0.80 -6.40 -8.22
N LEU A 228 -0.12 -7.45 -7.76
CA LEU A 228 1.07 -7.39 -6.92
C LEU A 228 2.21 -8.17 -7.59
N ARG A 229 3.40 -7.57 -7.67
CA ARG A 229 4.66 -8.25 -7.99
C ARG A 229 5.62 -8.11 -6.82
N ALA A 230 6.02 -9.24 -6.23
CA ALA A 230 6.96 -9.28 -5.11
C ALA A 230 8.23 -10.05 -5.50
N ILE A 231 9.39 -9.43 -5.26
CA ILE A 231 10.71 -9.97 -5.56
C ILE A 231 11.57 -9.95 -4.29
N ASP A 232 12.10 -11.11 -3.89
CA ASP A 232 12.94 -11.27 -2.69
C ASP A 232 12.33 -10.59 -1.44
N SER A 233 11.01 -10.70 -1.27
CA SER A 233 10.25 -9.91 -0.29
C SER A 233 9.39 -10.78 0.62
N GLU A 234 9.04 -10.21 1.78
CA GLU A 234 8.05 -10.79 2.69
C GLU A 234 6.79 -9.93 2.66
N VAL A 235 5.64 -10.51 2.33
CA VAL A 235 4.39 -9.76 2.22
C VAL A 235 3.27 -10.47 2.98
N GLN A 236 2.59 -9.75 3.87
CA GLN A 236 1.35 -10.21 4.48
C GLN A 236 0.21 -9.31 4.00
N LEU A 237 -0.87 -9.90 3.48
CA LEU A 237 -2.03 -9.14 3.00
C LEU A 237 -3.34 -9.66 3.58
N ALA A 238 -4.25 -8.74 3.92
CA ALA A 238 -5.62 -9.02 4.34
C ALA A 238 -6.61 -8.14 3.57
N ARG A 239 -7.83 -8.63 3.33
CA ARG A 239 -8.94 -7.86 2.74
C ARG A 239 -8.56 -7.10 1.47
N THR A 240 -7.66 -7.69 0.67
CA THR A 240 -7.00 -6.99 -0.45
C THR A 240 -7.37 -7.67 -1.76
N ARG A 241 -7.75 -6.85 -2.73
CA ARG A 241 -8.04 -7.29 -4.10
C ARG A 241 -6.81 -7.04 -4.98
N LEU A 242 -6.37 -8.09 -5.67
CA LEU A 242 -5.26 -8.06 -6.61
C LEU A 242 -5.79 -8.43 -8.01
N VAL A 243 -5.52 -7.60 -9.01
CA VAL A 243 -6.01 -7.80 -10.38
C VAL A 243 -4.88 -7.66 -11.39
N GLY A 244 -4.64 -8.70 -12.17
CA GLY A 244 -3.71 -8.66 -13.30
C GLY A 244 -4.26 -7.86 -14.48
N ALA A 245 -3.36 -7.36 -15.32
CA ALA A 245 -3.74 -6.61 -16.52
C ALA A 245 -3.83 -7.49 -17.77
N GLY A 246 -4.67 -7.12 -18.73
CA GLY A 246 -4.75 -7.85 -20.00
C GLY A 246 -3.44 -7.75 -20.80
N GLY A 247 -3.05 -8.85 -21.42
CA GLY A 247 -1.94 -8.91 -22.39
C GLY A 247 -2.24 -8.12 -23.67
N ALA A 248 -1.19 -7.77 -24.42
CA ALA A 248 -1.35 -7.13 -25.72
C ALA A 248 -0.21 -7.47 -26.69
N ALA A 249 -0.46 -8.31 -27.69
CA ALA A 249 0.44 -8.54 -28.83
C ALA A 249 -0.14 -7.98 -30.14
N ARG A 250 0.68 -7.36 -31.01
CA ARG A 250 0.29 -6.99 -32.39
C ARG A 250 0.84 -7.98 -33.43
N THR A 251 -0.08 -8.46 -34.25
CA THR A 251 0.09 -8.90 -35.65
C THR A 251 0.77 -10.20 -36.05
N THR A 252 1.74 -10.84 -35.37
CA THR A 252 2.33 -12.06 -35.99
C THR A 252 3.02 -13.13 -35.13
N ALA A 253 3.21 -13.04 -33.81
CA ALA A 253 3.82 -14.16 -33.09
C ALA A 253 3.44 -14.18 -31.60
N LEU A 254 2.62 -15.17 -31.24
CA LEU A 254 2.24 -15.57 -29.88
C LEU A 254 1.39 -14.54 -29.12
N ALA A 255 0.25 -14.99 -28.59
CA ALA A 255 -0.53 -14.20 -27.65
C ALA A 255 0.29 -14.04 -26.36
N GLU A 256 0.55 -12.82 -25.94
CA GLU A 256 1.22 -12.59 -24.66
C GLU A 256 0.27 -12.93 -23.50
N PRO A 257 0.76 -13.56 -22.44
CA PRO A 257 -0.07 -13.85 -21.28
C PRO A 257 -0.54 -12.56 -20.60
N GLY A 258 -1.80 -12.57 -20.19
CA GLY A 258 -2.32 -11.62 -19.22
C GLY A 258 -1.51 -11.67 -17.93
N GLY A 259 -1.39 -10.53 -17.27
CA GLY A 259 -0.66 -10.41 -16.02
C GLY A 259 -1.36 -11.22 -14.94
N PRO A 260 -0.61 -11.80 -13.99
CA PRO A 260 -1.21 -12.50 -12.87
C PRO A 260 -1.80 -11.52 -11.85
N GLY A 261 -2.75 -11.98 -11.03
CA GLY A 261 -3.20 -11.21 -9.88
C GLY A 261 -2.05 -10.98 -8.89
N LEU A 262 -1.34 -12.06 -8.57
CA LEU A 262 -0.17 -12.07 -7.69
C LEU A 262 1.01 -12.78 -8.37
N GLU A 263 2.16 -12.15 -8.35
CA GLU A 263 3.41 -12.69 -8.85
C GLU A 263 4.46 -12.70 -7.73
N ALA A 264 5.00 -13.89 -7.42
CA ALA A 264 6.02 -14.10 -6.41
C ALA A 264 7.32 -14.62 -7.04
N ARG A 265 8.43 -13.89 -6.80
CA ARG A 265 9.78 -14.30 -7.21
C ARG A 265 10.70 -14.28 -5.98
N GLY A 266 11.27 -15.42 -5.60
CA GLY A 266 12.08 -15.56 -4.37
C GLY A 266 11.39 -15.04 -3.10
N SER A 267 10.06 -15.02 -3.04
CA SER A 267 9.31 -14.26 -2.03
C SER A 267 8.46 -15.15 -1.12
N SER A 268 8.23 -14.71 0.13
CA SER A 268 7.34 -15.35 1.10
C SER A 268 6.09 -14.50 1.30
N ILE A 269 4.92 -15.03 0.95
CA ILE A 269 3.67 -14.29 0.97
C ILE A 269 2.60 -15.03 1.77
N VAL A 270 1.95 -14.32 2.70
CA VAL A 270 0.80 -14.83 3.46
C VAL A 270 -0.43 -13.98 3.16
N VAL A 271 -1.50 -14.62 2.69
CA VAL A 271 -2.77 -13.98 2.37
C VAL A 271 -3.80 -14.38 3.41
N HIS A 272 -4.18 -13.45 4.29
CA HIS A 272 -5.05 -13.68 5.44
C HIS A 272 -6.54 -13.81 5.08
N GLY A 273 -6.93 -13.54 3.83
CA GLY A 273 -8.34 -13.56 3.42
C GLY A 273 -9.11 -12.34 3.92
N GLY A 274 -10.39 -12.53 4.22
CA GLY A 274 -11.34 -11.51 4.63
C GLY A 274 -12.14 -10.86 3.47
N ASP A 275 -13.06 -9.97 3.82
CA ASP A 275 -14.00 -9.35 2.89
C ASP A 275 -13.28 -8.70 1.71
N GLY A 276 -13.71 -9.06 0.50
CA GLY A 276 -13.15 -8.54 -0.74
C GLY A 276 -11.76 -9.09 -1.10
N ALA A 277 -11.19 -10.00 -0.31
CA ALA A 277 -9.93 -10.65 -0.65
C ALA A 277 -10.10 -11.54 -1.88
N ALA A 278 -9.49 -11.11 -2.98
CA ALA A 278 -9.54 -11.81 -4.25
C ALA A 278 -8.22 -11.61 -5.00
N ILE A 279 -7.76 -12.68 -5.63
CA ILE A 279 -6.61 -12.66 -6.53
C ILE A 279 -7.13 -13.05 -7.91
N VAL A 280 -7.03 -12.13 -8.86
CA VAL A 280 -7.70 -12.21 -10.14
C VAL A 280 -6.66 -12.07 -11.25
N GLY A 281 -6.49 -13.11 -12.06
CA GLY A 281 -5.75 -13.05 -13.30
C GLY A 281 -6.53 -12.32 -14.38
N ALA A 282 -5.84 -11.69 -15.33
CA ALA A 282 -6.53 -10.96 -16.39
C ALA A 282 -7.24 -11.89 -17.38
N ASP A 283 -8.43 -11.53 -17.86
CA ASP A 283 -9.10 -12.31 -18.91
C ASP A 283 -8.33 -12.29 -20.23
N ALA A 284 -8.46 -13.37 -20.99
CA ALA A 284 -7.96 -13.43 -22.35
C ALA A 284 -8.65 -12.37 -23.22
N ARG A 285 -7.88 -11.74 -24.10
CA ARG A 285 -8.32 -10.61 -24.90
C ARG A 285 -8.13 -10.88 -26.39
N GLU A 286 -9.22 -10.72 -27.13
CA GLU A 286 -9.25 -10.62 -28.58
C GLU A 286 -9.88 -9.28 -28.96
N THR A 287 -9.12 -8.37 -29.53
CA THR A 287 -9.67 -7.07 -29.94
C THR A 287 -9.16 -6.68 -31.32
N LEU A 288 -10.08 -6.28 -32.20
CA LEU A 288 -9.75 -5.65 -33.46
C LEU A 288 -9.54 -4.14 -33.24
N PHE A 289 -8.37 -3.60 -33.57
CA PHE A 289 -8.07 -2.18 -33.46
C PHE A 289 -7.35 -1.67 -34.70
N LEU A 290 -7.95 -0.69 -35.40
CA LEU A 290 -7.39 -0.06 -36.61
C LEU A 290 -6.84 -1.08 -37.63
N LEU A 291 -7.61 -2.11 -37.96
CA LEU A 291 -7.27 -3.20 -38.90
C LEU A 291 -6.23 -4.22 -38.38
N TYR A 292 -5.93 -4.23 -37.09
CA TYR A 292 -5.04 -5.20 -36.45
C TYR A 292 -5.76 -6.03 -35.39
N TYR A 293 -5.44 -7.32 -35.29
CA TYR A 293 -5.87 -8.16 -34.17
C TYR A 293 -4.87 -8.05 -33.02
N ILE A 294 -5.38 -7.81 -31.82
CA ILE A 294 -4.68 -7.89 -30.54
C ILE A 294 -5.09 -9.19 -29.86
N TYR A 295 -4.10 -10.04 -29.56
CA TYR A 295 -4.29 -11.32 -28.86
C TYR A 295 -3.53 -11.29 -27.52
N GLY A 296 -4.16 -11.78 -26.46
CA GLY A 296 -3.51 -12.08 -25.18
C GLY A 296 -4.24 -13.20 -24.45
N SER A 297 -3.52 -14.22 -23.98
CA SER A 297 -4.13 -15.30 -23.18
C SER A 297 -4.49 -14.81 -21.78
N GLY A 298 -5.33 -15.56 -21.07
CA GLY A 298 -5.69 -15.22 -19.69
C GLY A 298 -4.50 -15.35 -18.74
N GLY A 299 -4.39 -14.42 -17.80
CA GLY A 299 -3.40 -14.44 -16.73
C GLY A 299 -3.78 -15.39 -15.59
N HIS A 300 -2.77 -15.89 -14.88
CA HIS A 300 -2.97 -16.73 -13.71
C HIS A 300 -3.51 -15.93 -12.52
N ALA A 301 -4.20 -16.55 -11.56
CA ALA A 301 -4.45 -15.82 -10.31
C ALA A 301 -3.12 -15.65 -9.55
N ILE A 302 -2.39 -16.75 -9.35
CA ILE A 302 -1.06 -16.75 -8.73
C ILE A 302 -0.03 -17.30 -9.71
N GLU A 303 1.10 -16.61 -9.79
CA GLU A 303 2.34 -17.08 -10.41
C GLU A 303 3.46 -17.08 -9.36
N ALA A 304 4.15 -18.21 -9.20
CA ALA A 304 5.22 -18.38 -8.20
C ALA A 304 6.43 -19.12 -8.77
N ASP A 305 7.62 -18.57 -8.57
CA ASP A 305 8.88 -19.20 -8.97
C ASP A 305 9.41 -20.21 -7.94
N ALA A 306 10.46 -20.93 -8.29
CA ALA A 306 11.04 -22.02 -7.49
C ALA A 306 11.50 -21.62 -6.09
N GLY A 307 11.74 -20.33 -5.83
CA GLY A 307 12.18 -19.80 -4.53
C GLY A 307 11.04 -19.23 -3.69
N SER A 308 9.80 -19.30 -4.17
CA SER A 308 8.67 -18.59 -3.56
C SER A 308 7.76 -19.51 -2.74
N SER A 309 7.24 -18.96 -1.65
CA SER A 309 6.18 -19.56 -0.84
C SER A 309 4.97 -18.64 -0.77
N VAL A 310 3.78 -19.17 -1.07
CA VAL A 310 2.51 -18.45 -0.97
C VAL A 310 1.56 -19.28 -0.12
N VAL A 311 1.08 -18.69 0.98
CA VAL A 311 0.19 -19.34 1.93
C VAL A 311 -1.12 -18.56 1.98
N LEU A 312 -2.24 -19.20 1.71
CA LEU A 312 -3.54 -18.56 1.53
C LEU A 312 -4.52 -18.97 2.63
N ALA A 313 -5.26 -18.03 3.20
CA ALA A 313 -6.43 -18.36 3.99
C ALA A 313 -7.50 -19.03 3.11
N PRO A 314 -8.30 -19.95 3.67
CA PRO A 314 -9.26 -20.75 2.90
C PRO A 314 -10.41 -19.95 2.27
N ASP A 315 -10.60 -18.69 2.68
CA ASP A 315 -11.62 -17.78 2.18
C ASP A 315 -11.12 -16.82 1.08
N VAL A 316 -9.86 -16.93 0.65
CA VAL A 316 -9.32 -16.14 -0.47
C VAL A 316 -9.91 -16.65 -1.79
N GLN A 317 -10.52 -15.75 -2.57
CA GLN A 317 -11.00 -16.10 -3.91
C GLN A 317 -9.85 -16.09 -4.91
N LEU A 318 -9.60 -17.23 -5.56
CA LEU A 318 -8.67 -17.34 -6.69
C LEU A 318 -9.46 -17.42 -8.00
N LEU A 319 -9.36 -16.38 -8.81
CA LEU A 319 -10.05 -16.28 -10.09
C LEU A 319 -9.00 -16.22 -11.19
N ALA A 320 -8.86 -17.30 -11.94
CA ALA A 320 -8.03 -17.28 -13.14
C ALA A 320 -8.69 -16.43 -14.22
N GLY A 321 -7.89 -15.84 -15.10
CA GLY A 321 -8.41 -15.14 -16.27
C GLY A 321 -9.24 -16.05 -17.16
N ALA A 322 -10.42 -15.61 -17.57
CA ALA A 322 -11.30 -16.38 -18.45
C ALA A 322 -10.68 -16.57 -19.84
N PRO A 323 -10.96 -17.69 -20.55
CA PRO A 323 -10.58 -17.85 -21.95
C PRO A 323 -11.40 -16.92 -22.85
N SER A 324 -10.92 -16.72 -24.07
CA SER A 324 -11.67 -16.14 -25.18
C SER A 324 -12.03 -17.24 -26.19
N ALA A 325 -12.62 -16.87 -27.33
CA ALA A 325 -13.02 -17.83 -28.35
C ALA A 325 -11.83 -18.63 -28.90
N ASN A 326 -10.65 -18.02 -28.99
CA ASN A 326 -9.46 -18.57 -29.62
C ASN A 326 -8.22 -18.63 -28.71
N LEU A 327 -8.28 -18.07 -27.50
CA LEU A 327 -7.14 -18.03 -26.57
C LEU A 327 -7.49 -18.71 -25.24
N PRO A 328 -6.54 -19.45 -24.66
CA PRO A 328 -6.75 -20.09 -23.38
C PRO A 328 -6.87 -19.04 -22.26
N GLY A 329 -7.61 -19.40 -21.23
CA GLY A 329 -7.62 -18.67 -19.96
C GLY A 329 -6.37 -18.97 -19.14
N GLY A 330 -6.24 -18.30 -18.00
CA GLY A 330 -5.21 -18.60 -17.02
C GLY A 330 -5.55 -19.82 -16.17
N GLN A 331 -4.63 -20.15 -15.28
CA GLN A 331 -4.84 -21.13 -14.20
C GLN A 331 -4.99 -20.40 -12.86
N ALA A 332 -5.66 -21.03 -11.89
CA ALA A 332 -5.72 -20.47 -10.54
C ALA A 332 -4.32 -20.34 -9.93
N ILE A 333 -3.46 -21.33 -10.14
CA ILE A 333 -2.08 -21.33 -9.64
C ILE A 333 -1.17 -21.86 -10.75
N SER A 334 -0.14 -21.09 -11.10
CA SER A 334 1.01 -21.52 -11.89
C SER A 334 2.25 -21.45 -11.00
N ALA A 335 2.81 -22.60 -10.65
CA ALA A 335 3.90 -22.71 -9.69
C ALA A 335 5.04 -23.52 -10.29
N ALA A 336 6.24 -22.93 -10.32
CA ALA A 336 7.44 -23.62 -10.77
C ALA A 336 7.83 -24.75 -9.81
N SER A 337 8.60 -25.73 -10.30
CA SER A 337 9.15 -26.77 -9.43
C SER A 337 10.01 -26.14 -8.33
N GLY A 338 9.72 -26.44 -7.07
CA GLY A 338 10.37 -25.82 -5.89
C GLY A 338 9.52 -24.75 -5.20
N ALA A 339 8.56 -24.14 -5.91
CA ALA A 339 7.59 -23.23 -5.32
C ALA A 339 6.62 -23.98 -4.39
N SER A 340 6.18 -23.34 -3.31
CA SER A 340 5.11 -23.89 -2.46
C SER A 340 3.91 -22.94 -2.45
N VAL A 341 2.76 -23.40 -2.94
CA VAL A 341 1.47 -22.70 -2.78
C VAL A 341 0.55 -23.58 -1.95
N SER A 342 0.15 -23.12 -0.78
CA SER A 342 -0.64 -23.91 0.17
C SER A 342 -1.75 -23.08 0.80
N THR A 343 -2.71 -23.79 1.40
CA THR A 343 -3.83 -23.17 2.14
C THR A 343 -3.61 -23.35 3.63
N LEU A 344 -3.90 -22.30 4.41
CA LEU A 344 -3.93 -22.36 5.87
C LEU A 344 -5.03 -23.33 6.33
N PRO A 345 -4.80 -24.03 7.45
CA PRO A 345 -5.81 -24.92 8.03
C PRO A 345 -7.01 -24.17 8.61
N GLU A 346 -6.89 -22.86 8.84
CA GLU A 346 -7.95 -22.00 9.36
C GLU A 346 -7.93 -20.61 8.70
N ARG A 347 -9.04 -19.87 8.83
CA ARG A 347 -9.08 -18.46 8.43
C ARG A 347 -8.17 -17.64 9.33
N ALA A 348 -7.40 -16.74 8.73
CA ALA A 348 -6.49 -15.90 9.47
C ALA A 348 -7.19 -14.60 9.92
N PRO A 349 -6.75 -14.00 11.04
CA PRO A 349 -7.33 -12.76 11.52
C PRO A 349 -7.12 -11.58 10.57
N SER A 350 -8.15 -10.75 10.48
CA SER A 350 -8.06 -9.40 9.91
C SER A 350 -8.97 -8.41 10.63
N LEU A 351 -8.56 -7.14 10.64
CA LEU A 351 -9.27 -6.02 11.24
C LEU A 351 -9.50 -4.92 10.20
N ALA A 352 -10.62 -4.22 10.29
CA ALA A 352 -10.97 -3.11 9.41
C ALA A 352 -11.81 -2.05 10.13
N PHE A 353 -11.68 -0.79 9.67
CA PHE A 353 -12.48 0.34 10.16
C PHE A 353 -13.36 0.90 9.05
N LEU A 354 -14.63 1.14 9.35
CA LEU A 354 -15.59 1.79 8.46
C LEU A 354 -16.30 2.95 9.19
N PRO A 355 -16.10 4.22 8.77
CA PRO A 355 -15.07 4.66 7.83
C PRO A 355 -13.66 4.55 8.44
N GLN A 356 -12.65 4.41 7.58
CA GLN A 356 -11.23 4.42 7.96
C GLN A 356 -10.77 5.79 8.48
N ILE A 357 -11.23 6.86 7.83
CA ILE A 357 -11.08 8.24 8.28
C ILE A 357 -12.39 8.65 8.92
N GLY A 358 -12.40 8.76 10.25
CA GLY A 358 -13.59 9.16 10.98
C GLY A 358 -13.54 10.64 11.37
N ALA A 359 -14.69 11.30 11.35
CA ALA A 359 -14.83 12.66 11.82
C ALA A 359 -14.80 12.72 13.37
N LEU A 360 -14.39 13.86 13.92
CA LEU A 360 -14.50 14.12 15.35
C LEU A 360 -15.94 13.95 15.83
N GLY A 361 -16.12 13.32 17.01
CA GLY A 361 -17.44 13.04 17.58
C GLY A 361 -18.23 11.93 16.87
N SER A 362 -17.69 11.34 15.79
CA SER A 362 -18.33 10.23 15.09
C SER A 362 -17.97 8.86 15.71
N THR A 363 -18.51 7.80 15.15
CA THR A 363 -18.18 6.42 15.53
C THR A 363 -17.76 5.66 14.29
N SER A 364 -16.62 4.97 14.36
CA SER A 364 -16.23 3.98 13.35
C SER A 364 -16.72 2.61 13.77
N THR A 365 -17.30 1.87 12.84
CA THR A 365 -17.51 0.43 12.99
C THR A 365 -16.17 -0.27 12.83
N VAL A 366 -15.88 -1.19 13.74
CA VAL A 366 -14.73 -2.07 13.65
C VAL A 366 -15.20 -3.44 13.22
N GLN A 367 -14.66 -3.95 12.11
CA GLN A 367 -15.01 -5.23 11.55
C GLN A 367 -13.89 -6.23 11.80
N TYR A 368 -14.25 -7.34 12.44
CA TYR A 368 -13.37 -8.46 12.70
C TYR A 368 -13.69 -9.59 11.73
N GLN A 369 -12.64 -10.24 11.24
CA GLN A 369 -12.76 -11.50 10.53
C GLN A 369 -11.66 -12.46 10.88
N GLY A 370 -11.97 -13.75 10.80
CA GLY A 370 -11.06 -14.82 11.17
C GLY A 370 -11.78 -16.16 11.22
N GLN A 371 -11.23 -17.08 12.01
CA GLN A 371 -11.77 -18.41 12.17
C GLN A 371 -13.13 -18.38 12.90
N PRO A 372 -14.20 -19.01 12.38
CA PRO A 372 -15.49 -19.09 13.07
C PRO A 372 -15.36 -19.59 14.51
N GLY A 373 -16.03 -18.89 15.45
CA GLY A 373 -15.99 -19.21 16.88
C GLY A 373 -14.69 -18.87 17.61
N SER A 374 -13.67 -18.33 16.93
CA SER A 374 -12.42 -17.92 17.58
C SER A 374 -12.57 -16.64 18.39
N LEU A 375 -11.67 -16.45 19.36
CA LEU A 375 -11.56 -15.22 20.14
C LEU A 375 -10.57 -14.27 19.48
N HIS A 376 -10.93 -12.99 19.39
CA HIS A 376 -10.09 -11.94 18.86
C HIS A 376 -9.82 -10.91 19.95
N ALA A 377 -8.57 -10.76 20.36
CA ALA A 377 -8.16 -9.63 21.19
C ALA A 377 -7.66 -8.49 20.29
N ARG A 378 -8.19 -7.29 20.51
CA ARG A 378 -7.82 -6.06 19.80
C ARG A 378 -6.91 -5.20 20.66
N PHE A 379 -5.84 -4.74 20.04
CA PHE A 379 -4.87 -3.83 20.64
C PHE A 379 -4.70 -2.58 19.79
N LEU A 380 -4.35 -1.49 20.46
CA LEU A 380 -4.20 -0.15 19.90
C LEU A 380 -2.81 0.40 20.22
N SER A 381 -2.27 1.18 19.30
CA SER A 381 -1.10 2.05 19.51
C SER A 381 -1.23 3.36 18.74
N PHE A 382 -0.51 4.41 19.18
CA PHE A 382 -0.42 5.69 18.45
C PHE A 382 0.54 5.62 17.24
N ALA A 383 1.36 4.57 17.16
CA ALA A 383 2.28 4.34 16.05
C ALA A 383 2.53 2.84 15.84
N SER A 384 2.99 2.47 14.64
CA SER A 384 3.54 1.13 14.44
C SER A 384 4.85 0.97 15.21
N GLY A 385 5.07 -0.23 15.74
CA GLY A 385 6.33 -0.70 16.31
C GLY A 385 7.14 -1.47 15.27
N ASN A 386 8.38 -1.81 15.61
CA ASN A 386 9.15 -2.74 14.78
C ASN A 386 8.47 -4.12 14.82
N ALA A 387 8.44 -4.81 13.67
CA ALA A 387 7.92 -6.17 13.58
C ALA A 387 8.59 -7.08 14.62
N LEU A 388 7.80 -7.55 15.59
CA LEU A 388 8.24 -8.40 16.69
C LEU A 388 7.56 -9.76 16.57
N ALA A 389 8.35 -10.78 16.22
CA ALA A 389 7.92 -12.17 16.31
C ALA A 389 7.89 -12.61 17.78
N LEU A 390 6.79 -13.23 18.21
CA LEU A 390 6.62 -13.73 19.57
C LEU A 390 6.64 -15.27 19.57
N PRO A 391 7.37 -15.92 20.48
CA PRO A 391 7.39 -17.38 20.56
C PRO A 391 5.98 -17.95 20.73
N GLY A 392 5.60 -18.89 19.87
CA GLY A 392 4.29 -19.55 19.91
C GLY A 392 3.13 -18.76 19.32
N ILE A 393 3.39 -17.60 18.70
CA ILE A 393 2.38 -16.81 17.98
C ILE A 393 2.80 -16.66 16.53
N GLU A 394 1.93 -17.04 15.60
CA GLU A 394 2.19 -16.89 14.17
C GLU A 394 2.02 -15.42 13.71
N GLY A 395 2.89 -14.97 12.81
CA GLY A 395 2.92 -13.57 12.35
C GLY A 395 3.78 -12.68 13.25
N ALA A 396 3.57 -11.36 13.17
CA ALA A 396 4.35 -10.38 13.92
C ALA A 396 3.46 -9.31 14.57
N LEU A 397 3.83 -8.91 15.79
CA LEU A 397 3.27 -7.73 16.44
C LEU A 397 3.91 -6.48 15.82
N LEU A 398 3.09 -5.52 15.40
CA LEU A 398 3.50 -4.29 14.72
C LEU A 398 3.06 -3.03 15.45
N LEU A 399 2.75 -3.16 16.73
CA LEU A 399 2.34 -2.05 17.59
C LEU A 399 3.52 -1.53 18.40
N ASP A 400 3.60 -0.21 18.56
CA ASP A 400 4.60 0.39 19.45
C ASP A 400 4.27 0.02 20.90
N LEU A 401 5.18 -0.72 21.53
CA LEU A 401 5.04 -1.23 22.89
C LEU A 401 4.99 -0.11 23.93
N LEU A 402 5.51 1.09 23.62
CA LEU A 402 5.44 2.24 24.53
C LEU A 402 4.03 2.83 24.63
N THR A 403 3.22 2.62 23.60
CA THR A 403 1.85 3.13 23.51
C THR A 403 0.85 2.02 23.26
N PHE A 404 1.15 0.82 23.73
CA PHE A 404 0.34 -0.37 23.50
C PHE A 404 -0.78 -0.49 24.54
N PHE A 405 -2.02 -0.55 24.07
CA PHE A 405 -3.21 -0.68 24.90
C PHE A 405 -4.07 -1.85 24.46
N TYR A 406 -4.52 -2.66 25.41
CA TYR A 406 -5.62 -3.59 25.18
C TYR A 406 -6.92 -2.80 25.06
N VAL A 407 -7.73 -3.13 24.05
CA VAL A 407 -9.01 -2.44 23.82
C VAL A 407 -10.17 -3.34 24.22
N GLU A 408 -10.29 -4.50 23.61
CA GLU A 408 -11.39 -5.43 23.86
C GLU A 408 -11.06 -6.85 23.37
N THR A 409 -11.92 -7.80 23.74
CA THR A 409 -11.94 -9.16 23.21
C THR A 409 -13.34 -9.43 22.67
N VAL A 410 -13.41 -9.98 21.46
CA VAL A 410 -14.66 -10.30 20.77
C VAL A 410 -14.62 -11.75 20.29
N THR A 411 -15.75 -12.45 20.38
CA THR A 411 -15.91 -13.79 19.80
C THR A 411 -16.50 -13.68 18.41
N LEU A 412 -15.91 -14.36 17.42
CA LEU A 412 -16.47 -14.39 16.07
C LEU A 412 -17.68 -15.33 15.98
N ASP A 413 -18.65 -14.95 15.16
CA ASP A 413 -19.84 -15.75 14.89
C ASP A 413 -19.54 -16.99 14.03
N GLY A 414 -20.60 -17.74 13.66
CA GLY A 414 -20.48 -18.93 12.83
C GLY A 414 -20.00 -18.66 11.39
N LEU A 415 -20.00 -17.41 10.94
CA LEU A 415 -19.45 -16.98 9.67
C LEU A 415 -18.01 -16.45 9.80
N GLY A 416 -17.45 -16.43 11.01
CA GLY A 416 -16.13 -15.88 11.28
C GLY A 416 -16.12 -14.36 11.22
N GLN A 417 -17.21 -13.71 11.62
CA GLN A 417 -17.36 -12.26 11.62
C GLN A 417 -17.74 -11.75 13.00
N ALA A 418 -17.32 -10.53 13.33
CA ALA A 418 -17.90 -9.76 14.43
C ALA A 418 -17.77 -8.27 14.16
N THR A 419 -18.59 -7.48 14.83
CA THR A 419 -18.51 -6.02 14.78
C THR A 419 -18.48 -5.44 16.18
N SER A 420 -17.74 -4.34 16.31
CA SER A 420 -17.79 -3.47 17.48
C SER A 420 -17.72 -2.01 17.04
N PHE A 421 -17.67 -1.11 18.02
CA PHE A 421 -17.72 0.32 17.78
C PHE A 421 -16.54 1.02 18.46
N ALA A 422 -15.89 1.91 17.73
CA ALA A 422 -14.77 2.70 18.21
C ALA A 422 -15.13 4.20 18.11
N PRO A 423 -15.67 4.80 19.19
CA PRO A 423 -16.05 6.22 19.20
C PRO A 423 -14.80 7.09 18.99
N ILE A 424 -14.99 8.21 18.30
CA ILE A 424 -13.96 9.21 18.07
C ILE A 424 -14.32 10.43 18.92
N PRO A 425 -13.48 10.84 19.88
CA PRO A 425 -13.79 12.01 20.70
C PRO A 425 -13.99 13.26 19.84
N ALA A 426 -14.81 14.19 20.31
CA ALA A 426 -15.09 15.44 19.59
C ALA A 426 -13.98 16.51 19.76
N ASP A 427 -12.88 16.17 20.44
CA ASP A 427 -11.80 17.10 20.76
C ASP A 427 -11.00 17.50 19.50
N PRO A 428 -11.02 18.79 19.11
CA PRO A 428 -10.25 19.29 17.97
C PRO A 428 -8.75 19.03 18.04
N LEU A 429 -8.18 18.80 19.22
CA LEU A 429 -6.76 18.46 19.38
C LEU A 429 -6.40 17.08 18.82
N LEU A 430 -7.39 16.20 18.62
CA LEU A 430 -7.20 14.89 18.01
C LEU A 430 -7.27 14.91 16.48
N THR A 431 -7.58 16.08 15.90
CA THR A 431 -7.60 16.26 14.45
C THR A 431 -6.29 15.77 13.86
N GLY A 432 -6.39 14.91 12.86
CA GLY A 432 -5.22 14.40 12.18
C GLY A 432 -4.44 13.33 12.99
N LEU A 433 -4.94 12.81 14.11
CA LEU A 433 -4.29 11.70 14.82
C LEU A 433 -4.40 10.40 14.00
N SER A 434 -3.34 9.60 14.03
CA SER A 434 -3.33 8.23 13.49
C SER A 434 -3.21 7.22 14.63
N LEU A 435 -3.92 6.11 14.45
CA LEU A 435 -3.93 4.98 15.36
C LEU A 435 -3.61 3.72 14.54
N VAL A 436 -2.78 2.87 15.11
CA VAL A 436 -2.48 1.54 14.57
C VAL A 436 -3.18 0.54 15.48
N GLU A 437 -4.08 -0.26 14.93
CA GLU A 437 -4.77 -1.30 15.68
C GLU A 437 -4.45 -2.65 15.06
N GLN A 438 -4.25 -3.65 15.91
CA GLN A 438 -3.93 -5.01 15.47
C GLN A 438 -4.73 -6.00 16.30
N THR A 439 -5.12 -7.10 15.67
CA THR A 439 -5.84 -8.19 16.33
C THR A 439 -4.98 -9.43 16.38
N VAL A 440 -5.08 -10.16 17.49
CA VAL A 440 -4.61 -11.54 17.62
C VAL A 440 -5.82 -12.46 17.71
N GLN A 441 -5.84 -13.48 16.87
CA GLN A 441 -6.82 -14.56 16.93
C GLN A 441 -6.30 -15.65 17.87
N TRP A 442 -7.18 -16.17 18.72
CA TRP A 442 -6.99 -17.39 19.49
C TRP A 442 -7.97 -18.45 18.98
N SER A 443 -7.41 -19.48 18.34
CA SER A 443 -8.12 -20.64 17.82
C SER A 443 -7.62 -21.94 18.48
N PRO A 444 -8.26 -23.09 18.21
CA PRO A 444 -7.74 -24.39 18.63
C PRO A 444 -6.36 -24.73 18.05
N LEU A 445 -5.96 -24.12 16.92
CA LEU A 445 -4.68 -24.36 16.27
C LEU A 445 -3.55 -23.45 16.78
N GLY A 446 -3.88 -22.35 17.44
CA GLY A 446 -2.90 -21.50 18.11
C GLY A 446 -3.28 -20.03 18.16
N LEU A 447 -2.26 -19.20 18.34
CA LEU A 447 -2.36 -17.75 18.31
C LEU A 447 -1.77 -17.22 17.00
N ARG A 448 -2.45 -16.25 16.38
CA ARG A 448 -1.98 -15.63 15.14
C ARG A 448 -2.26 -14.13 15.14
N PHE A 449 -1.29 -13.32 14.75
CA PHE A 449 -1.49 -11.90 14.47
C PHE A 449 -2.05 -11.70 13.06
N GLY A 450 -3.00 -10.78 12.91
CA GLY A 450 -3.40 -10.25 11.61
C GLY A 450 -2.55 -9.04 11.21
N PRO A 451 -2.54 -8.61 9.93
CA PRO A 451 -1.99 -7.32 9.55
C PRO A 451 -2.66 -6.18 10.34
N PRO A 452 -1.90 -5.13 10.71
CA PRO A 452 -2.46 -3.98 11.40
C PRO A 452 -3.40 -3.19 10.48
N ALA A 453 -4.42 -2.59 11.08
CA ALA A 453 -5.32 -1.64 10.46
C ALA A 453 -5.00 -0.22 10.97
N LEU A 454 -4.94 0.73 10.04
CA LEU A 454 -4.63 2.13 10.29
C LEU A 454 -5.94 2.92 10.32
N LYS A 455 -6.30 3.42 11.51
CA LYS A 455 -7.43 4.33 11.71
C LYS A 455 -6.91 5.76 11.79
N SER A 456 -7.60 6.68 11.13
CA SER A 456 -7.24 8.10 11.20
C SER A 456 -8.43 8.95 11.62
N ILE A 457 -8.15 10.01 12.37
CA ILE A 457 -9.10 11.08 12.64
C ILE A 457 -8.94 12.14 11.56
N GLY A 458 -10.05 12.54 10.95
CA GLY A 458 -10.09 13.50 9.84
C GLY A 458 -9.36 14.80 10.16
N TYR A 459 -8.82 15.43 9.11
CA TYR A 459 -8.23 16.77 9.14
C TYR A 459 -9.15 17.77 8.43
#